data_AF-A0AA86NGQ0-F1
#
_entry.id   AF-A0AA86NGQ0-F1
#
_cell.length_a   1.000
_cell.length_b   1.000
_cell.length_c   1.000
_cell.angle_alpha   90.00
_cell.angle_beta   90.00
_cell.angle_gamma   90.00
#
_symmetry.space_group_name_H-M   'P 1'
#
loop_
_entity.id
_entity.type
_entity.pdbx_description
1 polymer ?
#
loop_
_entity_poly.entity_id
_entity_poly.type
_entity_poly.pdbx_seq_one_letter_code
_entity_poly.pdbx_strand_id
1 'polypeptide(L)'
;MIKYSATFQTTSLFSLALFSFIESSCCWLVGSFITSNLSSRLSDTSAEHNLKFRSSRWNSSSQDSSRLVLDWFLVSTRQFGIPCNYLTFQKRQHQNEIITQNLQNLTLYTFILYLIKTYPLQMMFIFLKLLAAEEIKDEKQNKMHKTKVAFILLEFLGGGSERVTELLTRELSLKENLELFIITTTREISNNISPRVKIIIIPTKTTDAIQTLINIQKNYGIDIFVCQDYWKAINAQFIDILKSFGAKVIAFEHNSFFTYLYYAGTERSDLKYKMMKAYAKADALICLSRTDARIWSLLGAREAIYIPNLLTFEPSKFKAQLLTNKNVLFNGRFDLVQKRPHVAIEVFAKVYQHHPDARLQILGNQDEQYKQYCQRLTTRLNVTQAVDFIGYQKDIQPILKNSAVMIMTSQFEGFPMVIPEAKAFGIPIVMMKLDYCEVTQEGVINVEKNDIEAMAEQLKLLLDDVSYRRKRGREAKESLAKFSNADIVSRWDKLIKAVMEGDDQIKELIQSLHQEISDEIVAQISEDEQKHALLWEEFHSTLFDENGEYID
;
A
#
# COMPACT_ATOMS: atom_id res chain seq x y z
N MET A 1 5.05 42.28 -15.18
CA MET A 1 6.26 41.71 -14.54
C MET A 1 7.57 42.45 -14.85
N ILE A 2 7.74 43.08 -16.03
CA ILE A 2 8.98 43.85 -16.33
C ILE A 2 9.05 45.23 -15.64
N LYS A 3 7.98 45.70 -14.98
CA LYS A 3 7.96 47.00 -14.26
C LYS A 3 8.28 46.92 -12.76
N TYR A 4 8.62 45.75 -12.21
CA TYR A 4 8.88 45.55 -10.77
C TYR A 4 10.36 45.27 -10.42
N SER A 5 11.30 45.41 -11.36
CA SER A 5 12.72 45.08 -11.11
C SER A 5 13.57 46.21 -10.51
N ALA A 6 12.99 47.35 -10.13
CA ALA A 6 13.78 48.52 -9.74
C ALA A 6 14.25 48.54 -8.27
N THR A 7 14.10 47.46 -7.48
CA THR A 7 14.51 47.53 -6.06
C THR A 7 14.83 46.18 -5.40
N PHE A 8 15.58 45.26 -6.02
CA PHE A 8 16.14 44.12 -5.28
C PHE A 8 17.48 43.62 -5.87
N GLN A 9 18.56 43.74 -5.10
CA GLN A 9 19.87 43.15 -5.37
C GLN A 9 19.90 41.66 -4.98
N THR A 10 19.24 40.80 -5.77
CA THR A 10 19.43 39.34 -5.74
C THR A 10 19.11 38.76 -7.13
N THR A 11 19.98 39.00 -8.11
CA THR A 11 19.76 38.71 -9.55
C THR A 11 20.74 37.69 -10.14
N SER A 12 21.11 36.64 -9.40
CA SER A 12 21.85 35.50 -10.01
C SER A 12 20.94 34.30 -10.31
N LEU A 13 20.16 33.81 -9.34
CA LEU A 13 19.36 32.59 -9.49
C LEU A 13 18.08 32.77 -10.33
N PHE A 14 17.39 33.90 -10.20
CA PHE A 14 16.19 34.19 -11.01
C PHE A 14 16.54 34.39 -12.49
N SER A 15 17.70 35.01 -12.75
CA SER A 15 18.25 35.25 -14.09
C SER A 15 18.62 33.94 -14.78
N LEU A 16 19.24 32.99 -14.06
CA LEU A 16 19.64 31.68 -14.58
C LEU A 16 18.43 30.77 -14.89
N ALA A 17 17.43 30.75 -14.02
CA ALA A 17 16.20 29.98 -14.27
C ALA A 17 15.39 30.54 -15.44
N LEU A 18 15.31 31.86 -15.57
CA LEU A 18 14.66 32.52 -16.70
C LEU A 18 15.44 32.34 -18.01
N PHE A 19 16.79 32.37 -17.97
CA PHE A 19 17.63 32.11 -19.14
C PHE A 19 17.49 30.67 -19.64
N SER A 20 17.50 29.70 -18.73
CA SER A 20 17.35 28.28 -19.08
C SER A 20 15.94 27.96 -19.61
N PHE A 21 14.91 28.68 -19.11
CA PHE A 21 13.55 28.62 -19.66
C PHE A 21 13.43 29.23 -21.06
N ILE A 22 14.09 30.38 -21.31
CA ILE A 22 14.12 31.02 -22.63
C ILE A 22 14.89 30.15 -23.63
N GLU A 23 16.04 29.59 -23.25
CA GLU A 23 16.79 28.65 -24.11
C GLU A 23 15.97 27.41 -24.44
N SER A 24 15.32 26.78 -23.45
CA SER A 24 14.52 25.57 -23.68
C SER A 24 13.29 25.84 -24.56
N SER A 25 12.66 27.02 -24.42
CA SER A 25 11.51 27.43 -25.23
C SER A 25 11.92 27.83 -26.65
N CYS A 26 13.09 28.46 -26.81
CA CYS A 26 13.68 28.77 -28.11
C CYS A 26 14.15 27.51 -28.85
N CYS A 27 14.72 26.52 -28.16
CA CYS A 27 15.08 25.23 -28.75
C CYS A 27 13.86 24.46 -29.28
N TRP A 28 12.69 24.61 -28.64
CA TRP A 28 11.45 23.98 -29.10
C TRP A 28 10.85 24.67 -30.35
N LEU A 29 10.91 26.00 -30.40
CA LEU A 29 10.49 26.80 -31.58
C LEU A 29 11.42 26.62 -32.78
N VAL A 30 12.74 26.57 -32.55
CA VAL A 30 13.74 26.30 -33.59
C VAL A 30 13.66 24.85 -34.06
N GLY A 31 13.45 23.89 -33.16
CA GLY A 31 13.22 22.49 -33.49
C GLY A 31 11.99 22.29 -34.38
N SER A 32 10.88 22.96 -34.07
CA SER A 32 9.64 22.90 -34.86
C SER A 32 9.78 23.53 -36.25
N PHE A 33 10.57 24.61 -36.38
CA PHE A 33 10.84 25.29 -37.66
C PHE A 33 11.84 24.53 -38.56
N ILE A 34 12.76 23.77 -37.94
CA ILE A 34 13.74 22.91 -38.60
C ILE A 34 13.06 21.63 -39.10
N THR A 35 12.18 21.01 -38.31
CA THR A 35 11.44 19.80 -38.72
C THR A 35 10.42 20.07 -39.83
N SER A 36 9.82 21.27 -39.89
CA SER A 36 8.88 21.62 -40.97
C SER A 36 9.58 21.95 -42.30
N ASN A 37 10.88 22.29 -42.29
CA ASN A 37 11.64 22.59 -43.51
C ASN A 37 12.49 21.40 -44.00
N LEU A 38 12.93 20.49 -43.12
CA LEU A 38 13.72 19.30 -43.48
C LEU A 38 12.91 18.14 -44.06
N SER A 39 11.59 18.10 -43.87
CA SER A 39 10.74 17.07 -44.51
C SER A 39 10.56 17.27 -46.03
N SER A 40 11.11 18.35 -46.61
CA SER A 40 11.02 18.65 -48.05
C SER A 40 12.30 18.40 -48.84
N ARG A 41 13.40 18.01 -48.17
CA ARG A 41 14.70 17.77 -48.83
C ARG A 41 15.48 16.74 -48.03
N LEU A 42 15.30 15.45 -48.32
CA LEU A 42 16.29 14.38 -48.11
C LEU A 42 15.74 13.09 -48.77
N SER A 43 15.67 13.12 -50.10
CA SER A 43 15.94 11.94 -50.92
C SER A 43 17.43 11.98 -51.29
N ASP A 44 18.08 10.82 -51.24
CA ASP A 44 19.45 10.50 -51.72
C ASP A 44 20.59 10.33 -50.69
N THR A 45 20.93 9.04 -50.52
CA THR A 45 22.26 8.38 -50.56
C THR A 45 23.31 8.53 -49.43
N SER A 46 23.54 7.37 -48.76
CA SER A 46 24.80 6.65 -48.43
C SER A 46 26.04 7.36 -47.80
N ALA A 47 26.53 6.84 -46.66
CA ALA A 47 27.81 6.09 -46.53
C ALA A 47 28.28 5.91 -45.06
N GLU A 48 28.97 4.79 -44.83
CA GLU A 48 29.52 4.22 -43.59
C GLU A 48 30.66 5.02 -42.93
N HIS A 49 30.87 4.84 -41.61
CA HIS A 49 32.21 4.53 -41.06
C HIS A 49 32.24 3.95 -39.63
N ASN A 50 33.07 2.91 -39.49
CA ASN A 50 33.41 2.09 -38.32
C ASN A 50 34.40 2.78 -37.36
N LEU A 51 34.33 2.49 -36.05
CA LEU A 51 35.49 2.59 -35.14
C LEU A 51 35.46 1.47 -34.06
N LYS A 52 36.58 0.74 -33.96
CA LYS A 52 36.86 -0.45 -33.13
C LYS A 52 37.26 -0.10 -31.68
N PHE A 53 36.84 -0.93 -30.73
CA PHE A 53 37.30 -0.95 -29.33
C PHE A 53 38.67 -1.66 -29.17
N ARG A 54 39.50 -1.20 -28.23
CA ARG A 54 40.65 -1.92 -27.68
C ARG A 54 40.59 -1.95 -26.15
N SER A 55 40.71 -3.15 -25.61
CA SER A 55 40.76 -3.51 -24.18
C SER A 55 42.15 -3.30 -23.57
N SER A 56 42.24 -2.81 -22.32
CA SER A 56 43.40 -3.06 -21.45
C SER A 56 43.03 -3.14 -19.97
N ARG A 57 43.52 -4.25 -19.37
CA ARG A 57 43.56 -4.73 -17.98
C ARG A 57 43.28 -3.74 -16.84
N TRP A 58 42.40 -4.15 -15.93
CA TRP A 58 42.21 -3.59 -14.59
C TRP A 58 42.90 -4.47 -13.55
N ASN A 59 43.80 -3.88 -12.76
CA ASN A 59 44.36 -4.46 -11.55
C ASN A 59 43.76 -3.75 -10.33
N SER A 60 43.45 -4.54 -9.31
CA SER A 60 42.83 -4.16 -8.04
C SER A 60 43.78 -3.44 -7.09
N SER A 61 43.39 -2.26 -6.60
CA SER A 61 43.67 -1.80 -5.22
C SER A 61 42.89 -0.52 -4.91
N SER A 62 42.04 -0.59 -3.88
CA SER A 62 41.50 0.46 -2.99
C SER A 62 41.34 1.92 -3.47
N GLN A 63 40.11 2.44 -3.24
CA GLN A 63 39.69 3.85 -3.22
C GLN A 63 39.53 4.57 -4.57
N ASP A 64 38.32 4.54 -5.14
CA ASP A 64 37.83 5.61 -6.04
C ASP A 64 36.30 5.50 -6.28
N SER A 65 35.48 5.64 -5.23
CA SER A 65 34.01 5.72 -5.35
C SER A 65 33.56 6.98 -6.11
N SER A 66 34.40 8.01 -6.20
CA SER A 66 34.18 9.24 -6.97
C SER A 66 34.25 9.03 -8.48
N ARG A 67 35.02 8.03 -8.95
CA ARG A 67 35.17 7.73 -10.39
C ARG A 67 34.00 6.92 -10.94
N LEU A 68 33.46 5.98 -10.17
CA LEU A 68 32.26 5.21 -10.55
C LEU A 68 31.03 6.12 -10.76
N VAL A 69 30.88 7.17 -9.95
CA VAL A 69 29.80 8.16 -10.11
C VAL A 69 30.02 9.03 -11.34
N LEU A 70 31.28 9.38 -11.65
CA LEU A 70 31.64 10.14 -12.85
C LEU A 70 31.47 9.32 -14.14
N ASP A 71 31.80 8.03 -14.10
CA ASP A 71 31.61 7.12 -15.23
C ASP A 71 30.11 6.82 -15.43
N TRP A 72 29.33 6.66 -14.35
CA TRP A 72 27.86 6.58 -14.43
C TRP A 72 27.29 7.87 -15.03
N PHE A 73 27.76 9.05 -14.58
CA PHE A 73 27.34 10.36 -15.10
C PHE A 73 27.71 10.59 -16.57
N LEU A 74 28.89 10.14 -17.01
CA LEU A 74 29.35 10.24 -18.41
C LEU A 74 28.61 9.26 -19.33
N VAL A 75 28.19 8.10 -18.83
CA VAL A 75 27.35 7.14 -19.55
C VAL A 75 25.92 7.68 -19.67
N SER A 76 25.34 8.22 -18.59
CA SER A 76 24.00 8.83 -18.63
C SER A 76 23.95 10.05 -19.54
N THR A 77 24.93 10.96 -19.50
CA THR A 77 24.93 12.19 -20.32
C THR A 77 25.09 11.94 -21.82
N ARG A 78 25.77 10.84 -22.23
CA ARG A 78 25.84 10.41 -23.64
C ARG A 78 24.53 9.81 -24.14
N GLN A 79 23.75 9.14 -23.29
CA GLN A 79 22.42 8.61 -23.63
C GLN A 79 21.40 9.73 -23.89
N PHE A 80 21.64 10.94 -23.37
CA PHE A 80 20.78 12.12 -23.53
C PHE A 80 21.30 13.18 -24.52
N GLY A 81 22.37 12.91 -25.29
CA GLY A 81 22.82 13.76 -26.39
C GLY A 81 23.37 15.14 -26.02
N ILE A 82 23.82 15.34 -24.77
CA ILE A 82 24.33 16.64 -24.29
C ILE A 82 25.86 16.71 -24.53
N PRO A 83 26.40 17.69 -25.27
CA PRO A 83 27.84 17.80 -25.48
C PRO A 83 28.55 18.25 -24.20
N CYS A 84 29.38 17.38 -23.64
CA CYS A 84 30.16 17.65 -22.45
C CYS A 84 31.52 18.28 -22.83
N ASN A 85 31.54 19.59 -23.04
CA ASN A 85 32.78 20.34 -23.23
C ASN A 85 32.84 21.47 -22.20
N TYR A 86 33.14 21.18 -20.92
CA TYR A 86 33.65 22.21 -19.97
C TYR A 86 33.98 21.59 -18.61
N LEU A 87 35.01 20.75 -18.50
CA LEU A 87 35.60 20.43 -17.18
C LEU A 87 37.11 20.15 -17.29
N THR A 88 37.91 21.21 -17.27
CA THR A 88 39.33 21.14 -16.92
C THR A 88 39.48 21.33 -15.41
N PHE A 89 39.95 20.30 -14.71
CA PHE A 89 40.09 20.27 -13.25
C PHE A 89 41.51 20.66 -12.83
N GLN A 90 41.66 21.67 -11.96
CA GLN A 90 42.90 21.91 -11.20
C GLN A 90 42.68 21.58 -9.71
N LYS A 91 43.54 20.71 -9.19
CA LYS A 91 43.61 20.21 -7.81
C LYS A 91 43.74 21.32 -6.77
N ARG A 92 42.83 21.39 -5.78
CA ARG A 92 43.15 21.78 -4.39
C ARG A 92 42.27 21.06 -3.37
N GLN A 93 42.91 20.67 -2.28
CA GLN A 93 42.56 19.61 -1.33
C GLN A 93 41.59 20.05 -0.20
N HIS A 94 40.58 20.88 -0.51
CA HIS A 94 39.73 21.51 0.51
C HIS A 94 38.21 21.32 0.30
N GLN A 95 37.81 20.23 -0.35
CA GLN A 95 36.43 20.06 -0.85
C GLN A 95 35.60 18.97 -0.15
N ASN A 96 36.02 18.34 0.96
CA ASN A 96 35.20 17.24 1.50
C ASN A 96 33.85 17.69 2.10
N GLU A 97 33.75 18.86 2.74
CA GLU A 97 32.45 19.36 3.26
C GLU A 97 31.55 19.96 2.18
N ILE A 98 32.14 20.67 1.21
CA ILE A 98 31.40 21.24 0.06
C ILE A 98 30.91 20.14 -0.89
N ILE A 99 31.64 19.02 -1.01
CA ILE A 99 31.22 17.86 -1.80
C ILE A 99 30.02 17.16 -1.15
N THR A 100 29.95 17.06 0.18
CA THR A 100 28.78 16.43 0.84
C THR A 100 27.52 17.28 0.67
N GLN A 101 27.63 18.60 0.80
CA GLN A 101 26.53 19.54 0.58
C GLN A 101 26.10 19.58 -0.90
N ASN A 102 27.05 19.56 -1.84
CA ASN A 102 26.76 19.52 -3.27
C ASN A 102 26.24 18.16 -3.75
N LEU A 103 26.61 17.05 -3.10
CA LEU A 103 26.05 15.72 -3.37
C LEU A 103 24.62 15.59 -2.86
N GLN A 104 24.32 16.10 -1.65
CA GLN A 104 22.95 16.20 -1.14
C GLN A 104 22.07 17.04 -2.07
N ASN A 105 22.60 18.18 -2.54
CA ASN A 105 21.94 19.00 -3.53
C ASN A 105 21.81 18.28 -4.88
N LEU A 106 22.78 17.50 -5.34
CA LEU A 106 22.68 16.73 -6.58
C LEU A 106 21.62 15.63 -6.50
N THR A 107 21.55 14.86 -5.41
CA THR A 107 20.47 13.88 -5.18
C THR A 107 19.11 14.56 -5.14
N LEU A 108 19.03 15.75 -4.54
CA LEU A 108 17.83 16.56 -4.55
C LEU A 108 17.48 16.98 -5.99
N TYR A 109 18.44 17.48 -6.79
CA TYR A 109 18.24 17.84 -8.20
C TYR A 109 17.81 16.66 -9.08
N THR A 110 18.42 15.48 -8.93
CA THR A 110 18.06 14.27 -9.68
C THR A 110 16.67 13.77 -9.28
N PHE A 111 16.35 13.82 -7.99
CA PHE A 111 15.01 13.50 -7.48
C PHE A 111 13.96 14.52 -7.94
N ILE A 112 14.31 15.81 -8.00
CA ILE A 112 13.47 16.88 -8.56
C ILE A 112 13.19 16.62 -10.04
N LEU A 113 14.21 16.28 -10.84
CA LEU A 113 14.04 15.95 -12.25
C LEU A 113 13.17 14.70 -12.44
N TYR A 114 13.31 13.69 -11.58
CA TYR A 114 12.44 12.52 -11.55
C TYR A 114 10.98 12.88 -11.21
N LEU A 115 10.74 13.72 -10.19
CA LEU A 115 9.41 14.19 -9.81
C LEU A 115 8.76 15.05 -10.91
N ILE A 116 9.53 15.91 -11.57
CA ILE A 116 9.09 16.74 -12.70
C ILE A 116 8.73 15.86 -13.90
N LYS A 117 9.53 14.82 -14.21
CA LYS A 117 9.25 13.86 -15.29
C LYS A 117 8.02 12.99 -14.99
N THR A 118 7.77 12.67 -13.72
CA THR A 118 6.68 11.77 -13.31
C THR A 118 5.35 12.52 -13.08
N TYR A 119 5.37 13.80 -12.67
CA TYR A 119 4.18 14.57 -12.28
C TYR A 119 4.24 16.03 -12.79
N PRO A 120 3.91 16.29 -14.06
CA PRO A 120 4.57 17.35 -14.84
C PRO A 120 4.19 18.81 -14.60
N LEU A 121 3.16 19.18 -13.83
CA LEU A 121 2.76 20.61 -13.71
C LEU A 121 2.34 21.10 -12.32
N GLN A 122 1.67 20.25 -11.53
CA GLN A 122 1.15 20.68 -10.21
C GLN A 122 2.20 20.58 -9.10
N MET A 123 3.15 19.65 -9.23
CA MET A 123 4.25 19.46 -8.25
C MET A 123 5.29 20.57 -8.31
N MET A 124 5.48 21.21 -9.48
CA MET A 124 6.42 22.32 -9.65
C MET A 124 6.04 23.56 -8.82
N PHE A 125 4.74 23.84 -8.67
CA PHE A 125 4.24 24.94 -7.83
C PHE A 125 4.42 24.68 -6.34
N ILE A 126 4.24 23.43 -5.90
CA ILE A 126 4.47 23.00 -4.51
C ILE A 126 5.97 23.07 -4.20
N PHE A 127 6.80 22.66 -5.14
CA PHE A 127 8.25 22.70 -5.05
C PHE A 127 8.82 24.13 -4.96
N LEU A 128 8.32 25.07 -5.74
CA LEU A 128 8.71 26.49 -5.64
C LEU A 128 8.35 27.10 -4.28
N LYS A 129 7.29 26.61 -3.61
CA LYS A 129 6.94 27.00 -2.25
C LYS A 129 7.81 26.33 -1.18
N LEU A 130 8.35 25.15 -1.46
CA LEU A 130 9.29 24.43 -0.58
C LEU A 130 10.67 25.11 -0.55
N LEU A 131 11.17 25.58 -1.69
CA LEU A 131 12.43 26.35 -1.77
C LEU A 131 12.36 27.70 -1.05
N ALA A 132 11.15 28.21 -0.79
CA ALA A 132 10.91 29.44 -0.03
C ALA A 132 10.72 29.20 1.47
N ALA A 133 10.77 27.95 1.95
CA ALA A 133 10.65 27.63 3.36
C ALA A 133 12.04 27.67 4.03
N GLU A 134 12.21 28.56 5.01
CA GLU A 134 13.43 28.65 5.81
C GLU A 134 13.68 27.38 6.64
N GLU A 135 14.97 27.06 6.85
CA GLU A 135 15.42 26.02 7.78
C GLU A 135 14.96 26.33 9.21
N ILE A 136 14.23 25.39 9.81
CA ILE A 136 13.78 25.48 11.20
C ILE A 136 14.93 24.99 12.09
N LYS A 137 15.45 25.89 12.94
CA LYS A 137 16.28 25.50 14.08
C LYS A 137 15.38 25.10 15.24
N ASP A 138 15.45 23.84 15.66
CA ASP A 138 14.76 23.35 16.85
C ASP A 138 15.39 23.91 18.13
N GLU A 139 14.60 24.66 18.91
CA GLU A 139 14.87 24.88 20.33
C GLU A 139 14.41 23.65 21.14
N LYS A 140 15.36 22.82 21.56
CA LYS A 140 15.10 21.70 22.48
C LYS A 140 14.66 22.22 23.85
N GLN A 141 13.36 22.22 24.13
CA GLN A 141 12.84 22.29 25.49
C GLN A 141 12.62 20.89 26.07
N ASN A 142 13.13 20.71 27.29
CA ASN A 142 13.25 19.46 28.02
C ASN A 142 11.91 19.05 28.68
N LYS A 143 10.93 18.64 27.86
CA LYS A 143 9.76 17.82 28.29
C LYS A 143 9.94 16.42 27.73
N MET A 144 9.44 15.39 28.41
CA MET A 144 9.36 14.03 27.82
C MET A 144 8.70 14.13 26.45
N HIS A 145 9.49 14.00 25.39
CA HIS A 145 9.02 14.18 24.03
C HIS A 145 8.19 12.96 23.67
N LYS A 146 6.87 13.14 23.55
CA LYS A 146 6.00 12.09 23.00
C LYS A 146 6.31 11.94 21.52
N THR A 147 6.40 10.70 21.03
CA THR A 147 6.47 10.45 19.59
C THR A 147 5.10 10.74 18.98
N LYS A 148 5.06 11.67 18.03
CA LYS A 148 3.86 12.09 17.33
C LYS A 148 3.68 11.27 16.06
N VAL A 149 2.62 10.48 16.00
CA VAL A 149 2.35 9.57 14.87
C VAL A 149 1.04 9.96 14.20
N ALA A 150 1.07 10.20 12.89
CA ALA A 150 -0.11 10.57 12.11
C ALA A 150 -0.52 9.46 11.14
N PHE A 151 -1.71 8.91 11.33
CA PHE A 151 -2.33 7.95 10.41
C PHE A 151 -3.07 8.69 9.30
N ILE A 152 -2.72 8.44 8.04
CA ILE A 152 -3.36 9.03 6.86
C ILE A 152 -4.38 8.05 6.29
N LEU A 153 -5.66 8.31 6.52
CA LEU A 153 -6.79 7.59 5.95
C LEU A 153 -7.83 8.59 5.44
N LEU A 154 -7.88 8.81 4.13
CA LEU A 154 -8.64 9.88 3.52
C LEU A 154 -10.15 9.67 3.67
N GLU A 155 -10.65 8.45 3.54
CA GLU A 155 -12.09 8.19 3.59
C GLU A 155 -12.47 7.19 4.67
N PHE A 156 -13.51 7.52 5.44
CA PHE A 156 -14.16 6.61 6.36
C PHE A 156 -15.51 6.15 5.79
N LEU A 157 -15.51 5.03 5.05
CA LEU A 157 -16.71 4.48 4.41
C LEU A 157 -17.30 3.28 5.19
N GLY A 158 -16.79 3.01 6.38
CA GLY A 158 -17.20 1.87 7.21
C GLY A 158 -16.57 0.54 6.78
N GLY A 159 -15.46 0.58 6.03
CA GLY A 159 -14.70 -0.60 5.65
C GLY A 159 -13.83 -1.19 6.76
N GLY A 160 -13.10 -2.27 6.40
CA GLY A 160 -12.21 -2.97 7.32
C GLY A 160 -10.99 -2.13 7.74
N SER A 161 -10.38 -1.39 6.81
CA SER A 161 -9.25 -0.49 7.08
C SER A 161 -9.58 0.61 8.10
N GLU A 162 -10.77 1.20 7.96
CA GLU A 162 -11.31 2.19 8.88
C GLU A 162 -11.46 1.60 10.28
N ARG A 163 -12.07 0.41 10.38
CA ARG A 163 -12.24 -0.29 11.64
C ARG A 163 -10.91 -0.57 12.31
N VAL A 164 -9.93 -1.05 11.55
CA VAL A 164 -8.57 -1.30 12.04
C VAL A 164 -7.93 -0.02 12.57
N THR A 165 -8.09 1.08 11.85
CA THR A 165 -7.54 2.40 12.26
C THR A 165 -8.17 2.88 13.55
N GLU A 166 -9.50 2.78 13.68
CA GLU A 166 -10.23 3.11 14.92
C GLU A 166 -9.72 2.28 16.10
N LEU A 167 -9.57 0.96 15.92
CA LEU A 167 -9.08 0.05 16.96
C LEU A 167 -7.63 0.36 17.33
N LEU A 168 -6.76 0.43 16.33
CA LEU A 168 -5.32 0.60 16.52
C LEU A 168 -4.99 1.92 17.20
N THR A 169 -5.56 3.02 16.70
CA THR A 169 -5.32 4.34 17.31
C THR A 169 -5.91 4.44 18.70
N ARG A 170 -7.04 3.76 18.99
CA ARG A 170 -7.57 3.67 20.35
C ARG A 170 -6.58 2.99 21.29
N GLU A 171 -6.10 1.79 20.93
CA GLU A 171 -5.19 1.03 21.79
C GLU A 171 -3.82 1.71 21.93
N LEU A 172 -3.25 2.24 20.84
CA LEU A 172 -1.98 2.98 20.89
C LEU A 172 -2.10 4.29 21.68
N SER A 173 -3.27 4.95 21.71
CA SER A 173 -3.47 6.18 22.50
C SER A 173 -3.42 5.97 24.02
N LEU A 174 -3.37 4.72 24.48
CA LEU A 174 -3.14 4.37 25.88
C LEU A 174 -1.66 4.46 26.26
N LYS A 175 -0.75 4.45 25.28
CA LYS A 175 0.70 4.58 25.50
C LYS A 175 1.05 6.05 25.80
N GLU A 176 1.59 6.32 26.98
CA GLU A 176 1.88 7.69 27.42
C GLU A 176 2.98 8.38 26.59
N ASN A 177 3.88 7.59 25.99
CA ASN A 177 4.95 8.05 25.11
C ASN A 177 4.48 8.39 23.69
N LEU A 178 3.20 8.19 23.34
CA LEU A 178 2.66 8.48 22.02
C LEU A 178 1.65 9.63 22.05
N GLU A 179 1.65 10.42 20.98
CA GLU A 179 0.61 11.37 20.64
C GLU A 179 0.12 11.06 19.22
N LEU A 180 -1.18 10.81 19.06
CA LEU A 180 -1.72 10.26 17.82
C LEU A 180 -2.58 11.26 17.07
N PHE A 181 -2.45 11.23 15.75
CA PHE A 181 -3.21 12.03 14.82
C PHE A 181 -3.87 11.13 13.76
N ILE A 182 -5.06 11.51 13.30
CA ILE A 182 -5.69 10.96 12.10
C ILE A 182 -5.87 12.09 11.11
N ILE A 183 -5.32 11.92 9.91
CA ILE A 183 -5.45 12.85 8.80
C ILE A 183 -6.42 12.24 7.79
N THR A 184 -7.53 12.95 7.52
CA THR A 184 -8.61 12.43 6.67
C THR A 184 -9.28 13.54 5.86
N THR A 185 -10.01 13.20 4.80
CA THR A 185 -10.92 14.15 4.13
C THR A 185 -12.35 14.03 4.65
N THR A 186 -12.64 13.00 5.45
CA THR A 186 -13.97 12.75 6.01
C THR A 186 -14.27 13.68 7.16
N ARG A 187 -15.38 14.42 7.07
CA ARG A 187 -15.80 15.38 8.12
C ARG A 187 -16.55 14.70 9.26
N GLU A 188 -17.38 13.72 8.94
CA GLU A 188 -18.18 12.98 9.91
C GLU A 188 -17.50 11.67 10.23
N ILE A 189 -16.72 11.67 11.30
CA ILE A 189 -15.99 10.48 11.73
C ILE A 189 -16.75 9.80 12.86
N SER A 190 -16.65 8.47 12.90
CA SER A 190 -17.24 7.62 13.93
C SER A 190 -16.87 8.08 15.35
N ASN A 191 -17.87 8.12 16.24
CA ASN A 191 -17.68 8.35 17.69
C ASN A 191 -16.85 7.26 18.40
N ASN A 192 -16.42 6.21 17.69
CA ASN A 192 -15.59 5.15 18.26
C ASN A 192 -14.12 5.55 18.44
N ILE A 193 -13.68 6.64 17.81
CA ILE A 193 -12.31 7.13 17.93
C ILE A 193 -12.09 7.70 19.34
N SER A 194 -10.96 7.31 19.94
CA SER A 194 -10.56 7.78 21.27
C SER A 194 -10.43 9.32 21.29
N PRO A 195 -10.95 10.02 22.32
CA PRO A 195 -10.79 11.47 22.45
C PRO A 195 -9.34 11.90 22.64
N ARG A 196 -8.42 10.95 22.86
CA ARG A 196 -6.96 11.19 22.92
C ARG A 196 -6.32 11.32 21.53
N VAL A 197 -7.03 10.98 20.46
CA VAL A 197 -6.54 11.05 19.09
C VAL A 197 -6.99 12.36 18.45
N LYS A 198 -6.06 13.12 17.90
CA LYS A 198 -6.35 14.39 17.23
C LYS A 198 -6.73 14.15 15.78
N ILE A 199 -7.91 14.62 15.38
CA ILE A 199 -8.39 14.49 14.00
C ILE A 199 -8.05 15.77 13.24
N ILE A 200 -7.43 15.64 12.08
CA ILE A 200 -7.13 16.72 11.15
C ILE A 200 -7.84 16.45 9.83
N ILE A 201 -8.80 17.32 9.50
CA ILE A 201 -9.53 17.24 8.24
C ILE A 201 -8.78 18.04 7.17
N ILE A 202 -8.44 17.39 6.05
CA ILE A 202 -7.77 18.01 4.91
C ILE A 202 -8.73 18.16 3.71
N PRO A 203 -8.43 19.06 2.76
CA PRO A 203 -9.25 19.23 1.57
C PRO A 203 -9.33 17.96 0.72
N THR A 204 -10.44 17.76 0.02
CA THR A 204 -10.62 16.63 -0.92
C THR A 204 -9.80 16.80 -2.21
N LYS A 205 -9.45 18.04 -2.58
CA LYS A 205 -8.61 18.30 -3.76
C LYS A 205 -7.16 17.92 -3.48
N THR A 206 -6.59 17.07 -4.33
CA THR A 206 -5.24 16.50 -4.19
C THR A 206 -4.14 17.55 -4.01
N THR A 207 -4.14 18.61 -4.81
CA THR A 207 -3.12 19.68 -4.72
C THR A 207 -3.12 20.36 -3.36
N ASP A 208 -4.32 20.58 -2.82
CA ASP A 208 -4.53 21.27 -1.57
C ASP A 208 -4.21 20.33 -0.39
N ALA A 209 -4.55 19.04 -0.52
CA ALA A 209 -4.21 17.99 0.44
C ALA A 209 -2.70 17.85 0.64
N ILE A 210 -1.92 17.84 -0.45
CA ILE A 210 -0.45 17.76 -0.39
C ILE A 210 0.14 18.97 0.34
N GLN A 211 -0.28 20.19 -0.05
CA GLN A 211 0.18 21.41 0.62
C GLN A 211 -0.19 21.42 2.10
N THR A 212 -1.35 20.85 2.42
CA THR A 212 -1.84 20.72 3.80
C THR A 212 -0.98 19.74 4.60
N LEU A 213 -0.52 18.62 4.05
CA LEU A 213 0.38 17.68 4.74
C LEU A 213 1.70 18.35 5.16
N ILE A 214 2.28 19.16 4.28
CA ILE A 214 3.50 19.92 4.60
C ILE A 214 3.24 20.89 5.76
N ASN A 215 2.09 21.58 5.75
CA ASN A 215 1.71 22.48 6.83
C ASN A 215 1.44 21.74 8.14
N ILE A 216 0.86 20.53 8.06
CA ILE A 216 0.65 19.67 9.23
C ILE A 216 1.99 19.29 9.84
N GLN A 217 2.98 18.90 9.03
CA GLN A 217 4.32 18.62 9.53
C GLN A 217 4.90 19.81 10.28
N LYS A 218 4.83 21.01 9.69
CA LYS A 218 5.35 22.24 10.29
C LYS A 218 4.64 22.64 11.58
N ASN A 219 3.30 22.53 11.60
CA ASN A 219 2.49 23.03 12.71
C ASN A 219 2.42 22.07 13.89
N TYR A 220 2.45 20.76 13.63
CA TYR A 220 2.29 19.75 14.66
C TYR A 220 3.60 19.05 15.02
N GLY A 221 4.62 19.11 14.14
CA GLY A 221 5.90 18.40 14.32
C GLY A 221 5.69 16.90 14.37
N ILE A 222 5.04 16.32 13.34
CA ILE A 222 4.79 14.88 13.28
C ILE A 222 6.12 14.14 13.10
N ASP A 223 6.37 13.12 13.91
CA ASP A 223 7.61 12.34 13.83
C ASP A 223 7.50 11.24 12.77
N ILE A 224 6.35 10.55 12.71
CA ILE A 224 6.07 9.44 11.80
C ILE A 224 4.71 9.60 11.13
N PHE A 225 4.66 9.43 9.81
CA PHE A 225 3.41 9.27 9.06
C PHE A 225 3.15 7.80 8.74
N VAL A 226 1.93 7.34 8.98
CA VAL A 226 1.45 6.01 8.58
C VAL A 226 0.53 6.17 7.37
N CYS A 227 1.00 5.74 6.20
CA CYS A 227 0.33 5.86 4.91
C CYS A 227 -0.39 4.57 4.55
N GLN A 228 -1.73 4.56 4.61
CA GLN A 228 -2.53 3.33 4.56
C GLN A 228 -3.63 3.31 3.48
N ASP A 229 -3.71 4.33 2.61
CA ASP A 229 -4.69 4.39 1.51
C ASP A 229 -4.21 3.67 0.24
N TYR A 230 -3.97 2.38 0.36
CA TYR A 230 -3.42 1.51 -0.69
C TYR A 230 -4.19 1.54 -2.04
N TRP A 231 -5.51 1.83 -2.04
CA TRP A 231 -6.32 1.93 -3.25
C TRP A 231 -6.19 3.26 -4.02
N LYS A 232 -5.52 4.27 -3.46
CA LYS A 232 -5.49 5.60 -4.04
C LYS A 232 -4.09 5.95 -4.49
N ALA A 233 -3.93 6.31 -5.76
CA ALA A 233 -2.64 6.73 -6.31
C ALA A 233 -2.01 7.92 -5.55
N ILE A 234 -2.83 8.73 -4.88
CA ILE A 234 -2.37 9.81 -4.01
C ILE A 234 -1.53 9.32 -2.82
N ASN A 235 -1.73 8.08 -2.35
CA ASN A 235 -0.96 7.52 -1.23
C ASN A 235 0.52 7.37 -1.61
N ALA A 236 0.80 6.93 -2.84
CA ALA A 236 2.17 6.88 -3.36
C ALA A 236 2.79 8.29 -3.43
N GLN A 237 2.00 9.30 -3.84
CA GLN A 237 2.45 10.69 -3.87
C GLN A 237 2.73 11.23 -2.47
N PHE A 238 1.90 10.89 -1.47
CA PHE A 238 2.15 11.28 -0.08
C PHE A 238 3.46 10.70 0.42
N ILE A 239 3.72 9.41 0.20
CA ILE A 239 4.99 8.79 0.58
C ILE A 239 6.17 9.53 -0.08
N ASP A 240 6.11 9.76 -1.41
CA ASP A 240 7.16 10.47 -2.14
C ASP A 240 7.43 11.87 -1.57
N ILE A 241 6.37 12.63 -1.27
CA ILE A 241 6.46 13.99 -0.75
C ILE A 241 7.00 13.99 0.69
N LEU A 242 6.46 13.15 1.56
CA LEU A 242 6.89 13.05 2.96
C LEU A 242 8.38 12.70 3.06
N LYS A 243 8.83 11.72 2.27
CA LYS A 243 10.25 11.34 2.19
C LYS A 243 11.12 12.47 1.63
N SER A 244 10.61 13.27 0.68
CA SER A 244 11.38 14.39 0.08
C SER A 244 11.81 15.48 1.06
N PHE A 245 11.12 15.63 2.19
CA PHE A 245 11.50 16.57 3.26
C PHE A 245 11.98 15.87 4.54
N GLY A 246 12.36 14.59 4.44
CA GLY A 246 13.01 13.84 5.52
C GLY A 246 12.07 13.32 6.60
N ALA A 247 10.74 13.27 6.36
CA ALA A 247 9.83 12.63 7.31
C ALA A 247 10.01 11.11 7.31
N LYS A 248 9.80 10.50 8.49
CA LYS A 248 9.72 9.04 8.63
C LYS A 248 8.32 8.58 8.20
N VAL A 249 8.26 7.52 7.41
CA VAL A 249 7.05 6.99 6.80
C VAL A 249 6.97 5.49 7.00
N ILE A 250 5.87 5.05 7.59
CA ILE A 250 5.45 3.65 7.61
C ILE A 250 4.35 3.51 6.56
N ALA A 251 4.60 2.73 5.52
CA ALA A 251 3.53 2.30 4.62
C ALA A 251 2.75 1.15 5.27
N PHE A 252 1.43 1.10 5.08
CA PHE A 252 0.60 0.05 5.62
C PHE A 252 -0.34 -0.49 4.53
N GLU A 253 -0.03 -1.69 4.06
CA GLU A 253 -0.77 -2.37 2.99
C GLU A 253 -1.91 -3.21 3.59
N HIS A 254 -3.15 -2.85 3.28
CA HIS A 254 -4.34 -3.53 3.79
C HIS A 254 -4.91 -4.59 2.84
N ASN A 255 -4.37 -4.68 1.62
CA ASN A 255 -4.70 -5.73 0.66
C ASN A 255 -3.60 -6.77 0.57
N SER A 256 -3.87 -7.85 -0.16
CA SER A 256 -2.80 -8.72 -0.63
C SER A 256 -2.20 -8.20 -1.93
N PHE A 257 -0.92 -8.48 -2.15
CA PHE A 257 -0.21 -8.25 -3.41
C PHE A 257 -0.96 -8.86 -4.61
N PHE A 258 -1.61 -10.01 -4.44
CA PHE A 258 -2.39 -10.65 -5.51
C PHE A 258 -3.49 -9.75 -6.06
N THR A 259 -3.99 -8.78 -5.28
CA THR A 259 -4.94 -7.77 -5.76
C THR A 259 -4.42 -7.06 -7.01
N TYR A 260 -3.14 -6.68 -7.03
CA TYR A 260 -2.56 -5.98 -8.17
C TYR A 260 -2.48 -6.85 -9.43
N LEU A 261 -2.39 -8.17 -9.27
CA LEU A 261 -2.41 -9.12 -10.40
C LEU A 261 -3.83 -9.26 -10.97
N TYR A 262 -4.85 -9.31 -10.12
CA TYR A 262 -6.25 -9.38 -10.57
C TYR A 262 -6.73 -8.12 -11.29
N TYR A 263 -6.10 -6.97 -11.05
CA TYR A 263 -6.38 -5.72 -11.78
C TYR A 263 -5.34 -5.40 -12.87
N ALA A 264 -4.42 -6.32 -13.17
CA ALA A 264 -3.48 -6.15 -14.28
C ALA A 264 -4.23 -5.98 -15.60
N GLY A 265 -3.75 -5.08 -16.47
CA GLY A 265 -4.42 -4.75 -17.74
C GLY A 265 -5.66 -3.87 -17.63
N THR A 266 -6.04 -3.41 -16.44
CA THR A 266 -7.08 -2.38 -16.25
C THR A 266 -6.43 -0.99 -16.07
N GLU A 267 -7.24 0.08 -16.06
CA GLU A 267 -6.79 1.44 -15.68
C GLU A 267 -6.11 1.50 -14.30
N ARG A 268 -6.25 0.44 -13.48
CA ARG A 268 -5.62 0.32 -12.16
C ARG A 268 -4.24 -0.33 -12.18
N SER A 269 -3.74 -0.78 -13.33
CA SER A 269 -2.41 -1.37 -13.47
C SER A 269 -1.29 -0.40 -13.08
N ASP A 270 -1.44 0.88 -13.40
CA ASP A 270 -0.53 1.96 -12.99
C ASP A 270 -0.38 2.10 -11.47
N LEU A 271 -1.41 1.72 -10.70
CA LEU A 271 -1.38 1.82 -9.24
C LEU A 271 -0.32 0.88 -8.64
N LYS A 272 -0.18 -0.33 -9.19
CA LYS A 272 0.84 -1.29 -8.78
C LYS A 272 2.23 -0.68 -8.87
N TYR A 273 2.54 -0.10 -10.04
CA TYR A 273 3.86 0.50 -10.30
C TYR A 273 4.16 1.69 -9.40
N LYS A 274 3.15 2.55 -9.17
CA LYS A 274 3.26 3.68 -8.24
C LYS A 274 3.51 3.21 -6.80
N MET A 275 2.79 2.18 -6.34
CA MET A 275 2.98 1.64 -4.98
C MET A 275 4.32 0.94 -4.81
N MET A 276 4.78 0.13 -5.76
CA MET A 276 6.12 -0.50 -5.71
C MET A 276 7.22 0.53 -5.49
N LYS A 277 7.21 1.61 -6.26
CA LYS A 277 8.20 2.68 -6.13
C LYS A 277 8.09 3.46 -4.83
N ALA A 278 6.87 3.69 -4.35
CA ALA A 278 6.64 4.44 -3.12
C ALA A 278 7.01 3.61 -1.88
N TYR A 279 6.59 2.35 -1.83
CA TYR A 279 6.87 1.44 -0.71
C TYR A 279 8.37 1.15 -0.57
N ALA A 280 9.12 1.10 -1.68
CA ALA A 280 10.59 0.99 -1.65
C ALA A 280 11.30 2.21 -1.00
N LYS A 281 10.59 3.34 -0.79
CA LYS A 281 11.12 4.54 -0.13
C LYS A 281 10.63 4.70 1.32
N ALA A 282 9.62 3.95 1.73
CA ALA A 282 9.13 3.98 3.09
C ALA A 282 10.19 3.41 4.04
N ASP A 283 10.24 3.90 5.28
CA ASP A 283 11.17 3.39 6.30
C ASP A 283 10.77 1.98 6.76
N ALA A 284 9.47 1.65 6.68
CA ALA A 284 8.96 0.29 6.83
C ALA A 284 7.66 0.11 6.06
N LEU A 285 7.38 -1.13 5.64
CA LEU A 285 6.11 -1.53 5.04
C LEU A 285 5.43 -2.60 5.89
N ILE A 286 4.28 -2.30 6.44
CA ILE A 286 3.46 -3.31 7.13
C ILE A 286 2.61 -4.05 6.13
N CYS A 287 2.67 -5.38 6.19
CA CYS A 287 1.84 -6.30 5.44
C CYS A 287 1.02 -7.19 6.38
N LEU A 288 -0.13 -7.63 5.88
CA LEU A 288 -1.09 -8.44 6.62
C LEU A 288 -0.91 -9.95 6.44
N SER A 289 0.09 -10.36 5.67
CA SER A 289 0.59 -11.72 5.59
C SER A 289 2.11 -11.75 5.46
N ARG A 290 2.71 -12.85 5.90
CA ARG A 290 4.14 -13.15 5.72
C ARG A 290 4.47 -13.31 4.25
N THR A 291 3.55 -13.86 3.46
CA THR A 291 3.69 -14.00 2.00
C THR A 291 3.79 -12.63 1.34
N ASP A 292 2.89 -11.70 1.66
CA ASP A 292 2.94 -10.34 1.11
C ASP A 292 4.20 -9.60 1.57
N ALA A 293 4.60 -9.72 2.85
CA ALA A 293 5.84 -9.10 3.34
C ALA A 293 7.07 -9.55 2.54
N ARG A 294 7.17 -10.86 2.26
CA ARG A 294 8.24 -11.41 1.41
C ARG A 294 8.19 -10.90 -0.01
N ILE A 295 7.01 -10.93 -0.64
CA ILE A 295 6.85 -10.45 -2.02
C ILE A 295 7.27 -8.98 -2.12
N TRP A 296 6.78 -8.12 -1.21
CA TRP A 296 7.12 -6.71 -1.21
C TRP A 296 8.61 -6.46 -0.93
N SER A 297 9.22 -7.26 -0.05
CA SER A 297 10.67 -7.21 0.18
C SER A 297 11.47 -7.52 -1.09
N LEU A 298 11.05 -8.52 -1.87
CA LEU A 298 11.66 -8.84 -3.17
C LEU A 298 11.46 -7.72 -4.20
N LEU A 299 10.38 -6.94 -4.06
CA LEU A 299 10.07 -5.78 -4.90
C LEU A 299 10.77 -4.47 -4.49
N GLY A 300 11.68 -4.53 -3.53
CA GLY A 300 12.48 -3.40 -3.09
C GLY A 300 11.99 -2.69 -1.83
N ALA A 301 10.84 -3.05 -1.27
CA ALA A 301 10.44 -2.62 0.07
C ALA A 301 11.11 -3.50 1.12
N ARG A 302 12.44 -3.38 1.25
CA ARG A 302 13.30 -4.31 2.00
C ARG A 302 12.91 -4.44 3.47
N GLU A 303 12.35 -3.38 4.05
CA GLU A 303 11.85 -3.31 5.42
C GLU A 303 10.36 -3.68 5.52
N ALA A 304 9.92 -4.66 4.73
CA ALA A 304 8.57 -5.21 4.81
C ALA A 304 8.41 -6.17 6.00
N ILE A 305 7.33 -6.01 6.76
CA ILE A 305 7.10 -6.69 8.03
C ILE A 305 5.65 -7.18 8.16
N TYR A 306 5.49 -8.40 8.67
CA TYR A 306 4.17 -8.95 8.97
C TYR A 306 3.65 -8.45 10.33
N ILE A 307 2.56 -7.69 10.31
CA ILE A 307 1.80 -7.33 11.51
C ILE A 307 0.30 -7.46 11.17
N PRO A 308 -0.41 -8.47 11.72
CA PRO A 308 -1.83 -8.66 11.40
C PRO A 308 -2.72 -7.57 12.00
N ASN A 309 -3.95 -7.48 11.51
CA ASN A 309 -4.94 -6.55 12.06
C ASN A 309 -5.41 -6.96 13.46
N LEU A 310 -5.75 -5.96 14.28
CA LEU A 310 -6.43 -6.19 15.56
C LEU A 310 -7.80 -6.83 15.36
N LEU A 311 -8.17 -7.71 16.29
CA LEU A 311 -9.50 -8.31 16.36
C LEU A 311 -10.52 -7.26 16.81
N THR A 312 -11.64 -7.16 16.08
CA THR A 312 -12.81 -6.34 16.46
C THR A 312 -13.41 -6.81 17.79
N PHE A 313 -13.44 -8.13 18.00
CA PHE A 313 -14.08 -8.78 19.14
C PHE A 313 -13.09 -9.69 19.84
N GLU A 314 -12.91 -9.48 21.15
CA GLU A 314 -12.11 -10.39 21.97
C GLU A 314 -12.85 -11.73 22.16
N PRO A 315 -12.27 -12.86 21.74
CA PRO A 315 -12.95 -14.16 21.81
C PRO A 315 -13.39 -14.55 23.22
N SER A 316 -12.63 -14.14 24.25
CA SER A 316 -12.92 -14.42 25.67
C SER A 316 -14.22 -13.78 26.16
N LYS A 317 -14.68 -12.68 25.54
CA LYS A 317 -15.88 -11.94 25.96
C LYS A 317 -17.18 -12.55 25.47
N PHE A 318 -17.13 -13.47 24.52
CA PHE A 318 -18.31 -14.10 23.93
C PHE A 318 -18.36 -15.57 24.33
N LYS A 319 -19.55 -16.10 24.62
CA LYS A 319 -19.73 -17.56 24.80
C LYS A 319 -20.07 -18.18 23.46
N ALA A 320 -19.58 -19.40 23.21
CA ALA A 320 -20.02 -20.18 22.05
C ALA A 320 -21.55 -20.36 22.14
N GLN A 321 -22.26 -19.99 21.09
CA GLN A 321 -23.72 -19.93 21.14
C GLN A 321 -24.38 -21.25 20.73
N LEU A 322 -25.56 -21.50 21.31
CA LEU A 322 -26.46 -22.58 20.91
C LEU A 322 -27.15 -22.17 19.61
N LEU A 323 -26.49 -22.46 18.49
CA LEU A 323 -27.04 -22.21 17.16
C LEU A 323 -28.13 -23.25 16.88
N THR A 324 -29.41 -22.87 16.94
CA THR A 324 -30.55 -23.71 16.55
C THR A 324 -31.19 -23.25 15.25
N ASN A 325 -30.90 -22.02 14.79
CA ASN A 325 -31.35 -21.53 13.49
C ASN A 325 -30.50 -22.13 12.34
N LYS A 326 -30.90 -21.81 11.10
CA LYS A 326 -30.20 -22.17 9.85
C LYS A 326 -29.88 -20.93 9.02
N ASN A 327 -29.50 -19.84 9.69
CA ASN A 327 -29.13 -18.61 9.02
C ASN A 327 -27.68 -18.72 8.51
N VAL A 328 -27.51 -18.62 7.20
CA VAL A 328 -26.21 -18.51 6.53
C VAL A 328 -25.89 -17.04 6.38
N LEU A 329 -24.75 -16.60 6.90
CA LEU A 329 -24.31 -15.21 6.86
C LEU A 329 -23.31 -14.98 5.73
N PHE A 330 -23.57 -14.00 4.87
CA PHE A 330 -22.58 -13.35 4.04
C PHE A 330 -22.38 -11.91 4.54
N ASN A 331 -21.13 -11.50 4.76
CA ASN A 331 -20.80 -10.13 5.13
C ASN A 331 -19.71 -9.58 4.20
N GLY A 332 -20.05 -8.61 3.36
CA GLY A 332 -19.11 -8.04 2.42
C GLY A 332 -19.70 -6.97 1.52
N ARG A 333 -18.83 -6.14 0.94
CA ARG A 333 -19.24 -5.12 -0.04
C ARG A 333 -19.85 -5.78 -1.27
N PHE A 334 -20.79 -5.08 -1.90
CA PHE A 334 -21.34 -5.49 -3.19
C PHE A 334 -20.33 -5.16 -4.28
N ASP A 335 -19.47 -6.14 -4.57
CA ASP A 335 -18.45 -6.06 -5.61
C ASP A 335 -18.38 -7.38 -6.39
N LEU A 336 -18.32 -7.25 -7.72
CA LEU A 336 -18.35 -8.36 -8.66
C LEU A 336 -17.04 -9.17 -8.67
N VAL A 337 -15.90 -8.53 -8.39
CA VAL A 337 -14.58 -9.13 -8.60
C VAL A 337 -14.04 -9.77 -7.33
N GLN A 338 -14.02 -9.00 -6.23
CA GLN A 338 -13.41 -9.41 -4.97
C GLN A 338 -14.38 -10.20 -4.10
N LYS A 339 -15.52 -9.61 -3.69
CA LYS A 339 -16.40 -10.18 -2.64
C LYS A 339 -17.45 -11.18 -3.17
N ARG A 340 -17.93 -10.97 -4.38
CA ARG A 340 -18.75 -11.93 -5.17
C ARG A 340 -20.02 -12.45 -4.46
N PRO A 341 -20.91 -11.58 -3.91
CA PRO A 341 -22.16 -12.03 -3.28
C PRO A 341 -23.08 -12.87 -4.18
N HIS A 342 -23.00 -12.70 -5.51
CA HIS A 342 -23.69 -13.55 -6.49
C HIS A 342 -23.36 -15.04 -6.32
N VAL A 343 -22.10 -15.38 -6.05
CA VAL A 343 -21.67 -16.77 -5.85
C VAL A 343 -22.27 -17.32 -4.56
N ALA A 344 -22.33 -16.51 -3.50
CA ALA A 344 -22.96 -16.92 -2.25
C ALA A 344 -24.46 -17.25 -2.46
N ILE A 345 -25.14 -16.49 -3.32
CA ILE A 345 -26.54 -16.76 -3.72
C ILE A 345 -26.64 -18.06 -4.52
N GLU A 346 -25.73 -18.32 -5.46
CA GLU A 346 -25.69 -19.56 -6.25
C GLU A 346 -25.45 -20.80 -5.38
N VAL A 347 -24.48 -20.72 -4.46
CA VAL A 347 -24.23 -21.77 -3.45
C VAL A 347 -25.49 -21.99 -2.61
N PHE A 348 -26.07 -20.91 -2.09
CA PHE A 348 -27.23 -20.99 -1.22
C PHE A 348 -28.46 -21.57 -1.93
N ALA A 349 -28.65 -21.32 -3.23
CA ALA A 349 -29.75 -21.91 -3.98
C ALA A 349 -29.71 -23.45 -3.96
N LYS A 350 -28.52 -24.05 -3.96
CA LYS A 350 -28.33 -25.50 -3.82
C LYS A 350 -28.60 -26.01 -2.40
N VAL A 351 -28.18 -25.24 -1.40
CA VAL A 351 -28.48 -25.51 0.02
C VAL A 351 -29.99 -25.47 0.25
N TYR A 352 -30.68 -24.47 -0.29
CA TYR A 352 -32.11 -24.26 -0.12
C TYR A 352 -32.98 -25.40 -0.66
N GLN A 353 -32.53 -26.10 -1.71
CA GLN A 353 -33.21 -27.31 -2.23
C GLN A 353 -33.32 -28.42 -1.17
N HIS A 354 -32.39 -28.48 -0.22
CA HIS A 354 -32.36 -29.48 0.86
C HIS A 354 -32.81 -28.89 2.21
N HIS A 355 -32.65 -27.58 2.39
CA HIS A 355 -33.05 -26.85 3.60
C HIS A 355 -33.95 -25.66 3.25
N PRO A 356 -35.23 -25.90 2.95
CA PRO A 356 -36.18 -24.83 2.63
C PRO A 356 -36.49 -23.92 3.82
N ASP A 357 -36.08 -24.29 5.03
CA ASP A 357 -36.15 -23.49 6.26
C ASP A 357 -34.90 -22.62 6.51
N ALA A 358 -33.84 -22.77 5.71
CA ALA A 358 -32.64 -21.94 5.80
C ALA A 358 -32.86 -20.54 5.22
N ARG A 359 -32.09 -19.57 5.73
CA ARG A 359 -32.09 -18.19 5.22
C ARG A 359 -30.67 -17.73 4.93
N LEU A 360 -30.46 -17.02 3.83
CA LEU A 360 -29.21 -16.32 3.53
C LEU A 360 -29.34 -14.85 3.93
N GLN A 361 -28.50 -14.41 4.85
CA GLN A 361 -28.43 -13.04 5.32
C GLN A 361 -27.22 -12.34 4.67
N ILE A 362 -27.48 -11.33 3.84
CA ILE A 362 -26.44 -10.59 3.11
C ILE A 362 -26.27 -9.21 3.74
N LEU A 363 -25.14 -8.99 4.41
CA LEU A 363 -24.71 -7.71 4.93
C LEU A 363 -23.74 -7.01 3.99
N GLY A 364 -23.84 -5.68 3.97
CA GLY A 364 -23.00 -4.79 3.18
C GLY A 364 -23.79 -4.02 2.13
N ASN A 365 -23.15 -3.00 1.58
CA ASN A 365 -23.61 -2.14 0.49
C ASN A 365 -22.36 -1.70 -0.28
N GLN A 366 -22.50 -1.25 -1.54
CA GLN A 366 -21.55 -0.34 -2.21
C GLN A 366 -22.09 0.04 -3.59
N ASP A 367 -22.37 -0.99 -4.40
CA ASP A 367 -22.88 -0.84 -5.76
C ASP A 367 -24.36 -1.25 -5.81
N GLU A 368 -25.24 -0.24 -5.91
CA GLU A 368 -26.68 -0.46 -5.94
C GLU A 368 -27.13 -1.16 -7.23
N GLN A 369 -26.47 -0.91 -8.37
CA GLN A 369 -26.80 -1.59 -9.63
C GLN A 369 -26.47 -3.08 -9.53
N TYR A 370 -25.32 -3.40 -8.92
CA TYR A 370 -24.90 -4.77 -8.72
C TYR A 370 -25.73 -5.49 -7.66
N LYS A 371 -26.16 -4.79 -6.61
CA LYS A 371 -27.15 -5.31 -5.67
C LYS A 371 -28.48 -5.67 -6.36
N GLN A 372 -28.97 -4.82 -7.26
CA GLN A 372 -30.17 -5.13 -8.05
C GLN A 372 -29.95 -6.36 -8.96
N TYR A 373 -28.75 -6.54 -9.52
CA TYR A 373 -28.40 -7.76 -10.24
C TYR A 373 -28.52 -8.99 -9.32
N CYS A 374 -27.96 -8.93 -8.11
CA CYS A 374 -28.07 -10.00 -7.13
C CYS A 374 -29.53 -10.31 -6.75
N GLN A 375 -30.39 -9.30 -6.58
CA GLN A 375 -31.83 -9.49 -6.34
C GLN A 375 -32.55 -10.13 -7.53
N ARG A 376 -32.18 -9.81 -8.78
CA ARG A 376 -32.73 -10.51 -9.95
C ARG A 376 -32.27 -11.96 -10.00
N LEU A 377 -31.05 -12.24 -9.56
CA LEU A 377 -30.50 -13.60 -9.48
C LEU A 377 -31.28 -14.46 -8.48
N THR A 378 -31.67 -13.93 -7.31
CA THR A 378 -32.49 -14.70 -6.36
C THR A 378 -33.83 -15.10 -6.96
N THR A 379 -34.44 -14.23 -7.78
CA THR A 379 -35.69 -14.54 -8.49
C THR A 379 -35.49 -15.61 -9.54
N ARG A 380 -34.42 -15.52 -10.32
CA ARG A 380 -34.08 -16.54 -11.33
C ARG A 380 -33.83 -17.92 -10.71
N LEU A 381 -33.24 -17.95 -9.52
CA LEU A 381 -32.94 -19.18 -8.78
C LEU A 381 -34.08 -19.64 -7.85
N ASN A 382 -35.23 -18.96 -7.86
CA ASN A 382 -36.40 -19.27 -7.03
C ASN A 382 -36.13 -19.27 -5.51
N VAL A 383 -35.24 -18.38 -5.03
CA VAL A 383 -34.87 -18.25 -3.60
C VAL A 383 -35.15 -16.87 -3.00
N THR A 384 -35.90 -16.01 -3.69
CA THR A 384 -36.17 -14.62 -3.24
C THR A 384 -36.73 -14.53 -1.82
N GLN A 385 -37.58 -15.46 -1.39
CA GLN A 385 -38.17 -15.43 -0.04
C GLN A 385 -37.21 -15.89 1.08
N ALA A 386 -36.08 -16.47 0.70
CA ALA A 386 -35.08 -17.05 1.60
C ALA A 386 -33.77 -16.23 1.65
N VAL A 387 -33.70 -15.10 0.93
CA VAL A 387 -32.51 -14.23 0.92
C VAL A 387 -32.87 -12.84 1.46
N ASP A 388 -32.22 -12.46 2.56
CA ASP A 388 -32.39 -11.18 3.24
C ASP A 388 -31.25 -10.22 2.89
N PHE A 389 -31.56 -9.16 2.17
CA PHE A 389 -30.62 -8.06 1.88
C PHE A 389 -30.67 -7.02 3.01
N ILE A 390 -29.84 -7.20 4.04
CA ILE A 390 -29.89 -6.42 5.29
C ILE A 390 -29.21 -5.04 5.14
N GLY A 391 -28.30 -4.89 4.18
CA GLY A 391 -27.52 -3.67 3.97
C GLY A 391 -26.37 -3.51 4.98
N TYR A 392 -25.77 -2.32 5.01
CA TYR A 392 -24.70 -1.98 5.95
C TYR A 392 -25.25 -1.84 7.38
N GLN A 393 -24.54 -2.42 8.35
CA GLN A 393 -24.89 -2.37 9.76
C GLN A 393 -23.69 -1.89 10.58
N LYS A 394 -23.90 -0.89 11.44
CA LYS A 394 -22.84 -0.35 12.31
C LYS A 394 -22.49 -1.32 13.45
N ASP A 395 -23.50 -1.98 14.02
CA ASP A 395 -23.35 -3.05 15.00
C ASP A 395 -23.84 -4.37 14.39
N ILE A 396 -22.89 -5.26 14.10
CA ILE A 396 -23.15 -6.57 13.51
C ILE A 396 -23.35 -7.66 14.57
N GLN A 397 -23.14 -7.36 15.86
CA GLN A 397 -23.22 -8.38 16.92
C GLN A 397 -24.57 -9.10 16.95
N PRO A 398 -25.74 -8.42 16.85
CA PRO A 398 -27.03 -9.13 16.86
C PRO A 398 -27.15 -10.16 15.72
N ILE A 399 -26.56 -9.86 14.57
CA ILE A 399 -26.61 -10.73 13.39
C ILE A 399 -25.63 -11.89 13.55
N LEU A 400 -24.40 -11.64 14.01
CA LEU A 400 -23.45 -12.71 14.35
C LEU A 400 -24.05 -13.69 15.37
N LYS A 401 -24.69 -13.17 16.43
CA LYS A 401 -25.38 -14.01 17.43
C LYS A 401 -26.54 -14.83 16.85
N ASN A 402 -27.09 -14.42 15.71
CA ASN A 402 -28.19 -15.12 15.06
C ASN A 402 -27.75 -15.87 13.79
N SER A 403 -26.44 -16.11 13.59
CA SER A 403 -25.91 -16.78 12.40
C SER A 403 -25.43 -18.20 12.73
N ALA A 404 -25.89 -19.19 11.98
CA ALA A 404 -25.50 -20.60 12.14
C ALA A 404 -24.13 -20.91 11.52
N VAL A 405 -23.83 -20.28 10.40
CA VAL A 405 -22.63 -20.49 9.60
C VAL A 405 -22.37 -19.22 8.79
N MET A 406 -21.09 -18.91 8.54
CA MET A 406 -20.72 -17.84 7.62
C MET A 406 -20.19 -18.43 6.31
N ILE A 407 -20.58 -17.82 5.18
CA ILE A 407 -20.03 -18.09 3.85
C ILE A 407 -19.20 -16.90 3.38
N MET A 408 -17.99 -17.16 2.87
CA MET A 408 -17.15 -16.13 2.22
C MET A 408 -16.69 -16.58 0.84
N THR A 409 -17.15 -15.87 -0.18
CA THR A 409 -16.89 -16.20 -1.60
C THR A 409 -15.83 -15.29 -2.24
N SER A 410 -14.92 -14.77 -1.42
CA SER A 410 -13.93 -13.81 -1.88
C SER A 410 -12.90 -14.44 -2.82
N GLN A 411 -12.55 -13.72 -3.89
CA GLN A 411 -11.50 -14.14 -4.83
C GLN A 411 -10.09 -13.88 -4.26
N PHE A 412 -9.92 -12.77 -3.53
CA PHE A 412 -8.70 -12.35 -2.86
C PHE A 412 -9.02 -11.42 -1.68
N GLU A 413 -8.16 -11.43 -0.65
CA GLU A 413 -8.27 -10.58 0.55
C GLU A 413 -6.87 -10.20 1.04
N GLY A 414 -6.71 -9.11 1.80
CA GLY A 414 -5.51 -8.93 2.62
C GLY A 414 -5.67 -9.66 3.96
N PHE A 415 -6.57 -9.12 4.78
CA PHE A 415 -7.01 -9.73 6.03
C PHE A 415 -8.52 -9.53 6.18
N PRO A 416 -9.34 -10.56 5.86
CA PRO A 416 -10.78 -10.41 5.84
C PRO A 416 -11.33 -10.31 7.27
N MET A 417 -11.57 -9.10 7.76
CA MET A 417 -12.05 -8.82 9.13
C MET A 417 -13.31 -9.59 9.54
N VAL A 418 -14.15 -9.98 8.56
CA VAL A 418 -15.34 -10.80 8.81
C VAL A 418 -15.02 -12.19 9.35
N ILE A 419 -13.84 -12.75 9.04
CA ILE A 419 -13.37 -14.05 9.52
C ILE A 419 -13.13 -14.01 11.04
N PRO A 420 -12.23 -13.17 11.59
CA PRO A 420 -12.05 -13.08 13.04
C PRO A 420 -13.32 -12.62 13.76
N GLU A 421 -14.15 -11.79 13.14
CA GLU A 421 -15.45 -11.40 13.70
C GLU A 421 -16.37 -12.61 13.88
N ALA A 422 -16.52 -13.48 12.88
CA ALA A 422 -17.33 -14.70 13.00
C ALA A 422 -16.71 -15.73 13.95
N LYS A 423 -15.37 -15.92 13.89
CA LYS A 423 -14.62 -16.81 14.77
C LYS A 423 -14.79 -16.44 16.26
N ALA A 424 -14.77 -15.15 16.61
CA ALA A 424 -14.94 -14.70 17.99
C ALA A 424 -16.28 -15.15 18.60
N PHE A 425 -17.33 -15.25 17.77
CA PHE A 425 -18.66 -15.74 18.16
C PHE A 425 -18.79 -17.28 18.07
N GLY A 426 -17.75 -17.98 17.63
CA GLY A 426 -17.76 -19.43 17.45
C GLY A 426 -18.63 -19.88 16.27
N ILE A 427 -18.76 -19.04 15.23
CA ILE A 427 -19.51 -19.37 14.02
C ILE A 427 -18.56 -20.12 13.08
N PRO A 428 -18.89 -21.33 12.62
CA PRO A 428 -18.10 -22.02 11.61
C PRO A 428 -18.18 -21.28 10.27
N ILE A 429 -17.11 -21.39 9.49
CA ILE A 429 -16.95 -20.62 8.26
C ILE A 429 -16.64 -21.58 7.12
N VAL A 430 -17.38 -21.45 6.02
CA VAL A 430 -17.06 -22.08 4.73
C VAL A 430 -16.61 -20.99 3.78
N MET A 431 -15.44 -21.14 3.17
CA MET A 431 -14.87 -20.11 2.32
C MET A 431 -14.07 -20.65 1.14
N MET A 432 -13.92 -19.83 0.11
CA MET A 432 -12.94 -20.08 -0.95
C MET A 432 -11.53 -19.96 -0.39
N LYS A 433 -10.65 -20.88 -0.77
CA LYS A 433 -9.29 -20.99 -0.26
C LYS A 433 -8.46 -19.73 -0.55
N LEU A 434 -7.76 -19.25 0.48
CA LEU A 434 -6.80 -18.15 0.45
C LEU A 434 -5.51 -18.60 1.15
N ASP A 435 -4.62 -19.28 0.42
CA ASP A 435 -3.42 -19.94 0.98
C ASP A 435 -2.45 -18.99 1.69
N TYR A 436 -2.39 -17.74 1.23
CA TYR A 436 -1.48 -16.73 1.75
C TYR A 436 -2.01 -16.00 3.01
N CYS A 437 -3.27 -16.21 3.43
CA CYS A 437 -3.87 -15.43 4.52
C CYS A 437 -3.89 -16.24 5.84
N GLU A 438 -3.09 -15.84 6.84
CA GLU A 438 -2.86 -16.65 8.04
C GLU A 438 -4.11 -16.84 8.91
N VAL A 439 -5.00 -15.84 8.92
CA VAL A 439 -6.25 -15.91 9.69
C VAL A 439 -7.24 -16.92 9.10
N THR A 440 -7.01 -17.40 7.87
CA THR A 440 -7.88 -18.36 7.17
C THR A 440 -7.28 -19.76 7.06
N GLN A 441 -6.12 -20.04 7.68
CA GLN A 441 -5.49 -21.37 7.60
C GLN A 441 -6.12 -22.38 8.57
N GLU A 442 -6.49 -21.93 9.77
CA GLU A 442 -7.04 -22.79 10.82
C GLU A 442 -8.49 -22.42 11.14
N GLY A 443 -9.27 -23.39 11.61
CA GLY A 443 -10.62 -23.13 12.12
C GLY A 443 -11.63 -22.66 11.07
N VAL A 444 -11.34 -22.86 9.78
CA VAL A 444 -12.27 -22.61 8.66
C VAL A 444 -12.34 -23.85 7.76
N ILE A 445 -13.39 -23.95 6.96
CA ILE A 445 -13.51 -24.98 5.91
C ILE A 445 -13.16 -24.32 4.59
N ASN A 446 -11.96 -24.59 4.10
CA ASN A 446 -11.46 -24.09 2.83
C ASN A 446 -11.93 -25.00 1.68
N VAL A 447 -12.52 -24.39 0.66
CA VAL A 447 -12.97 -25.02 -0.57
C VAL A 447 -12.20 -24.40 -1.73
N GLU A 448 -11.89 -25.19 -2.75
CA GLU A 448 -11.20 -24.69 -3.94
C GLU A 448 -11.96 -23.55 -4.61
N LYS A 449 -11.22 -22.64 -5.24
CA LYS A 449 -11.82 -21.45 -5.86
C LYS A 449 -12.83 -21.87 -6.94
N ASN A 450 -14.00 -21.24 -6.91
CA ASN A 450 -15.13 -21.49 -7.82
C ASN A 450 -15.81 -22.87 -7.70
N ASP A 451 -15.46 -23.71 -6.72
CA ASP A 451 -16.18 -24.97 -6.49
C ASP A 451 -17.47 -24.73 -5.68
N ILE A 452 -18.51 -24.33 -6.41
CA ILE A 452 -19.85 -24.04 -5.88
C ILE A 452 -20.48 -25.28 -5.23
N GLU A 453 -20.28 -26.46 -5.83
CA GLU A 453 -20.87 -27.71 -5.31
C GLU A 453 -20.24 -28.10 -3.99
N ALA A 454 -18.90 -28.14 -3.91
CA ALA A 454 -18.21 -28.47 -2.67
C ALA A 454 -18.57 -27.48 -1.55
N MET A 455 -18.71 -26.18 -1.87
CA MET A 455 -19.13 -25.19 -0.90
C MET A 455 -20.57 -25.43 -0.41
N ALA A 456 -21.48 -25.80 -1.30
CA ALA A 456 -22.85 -26.15 -0.94
C ALA A 456 -22.91 -27.42 -0.07
N GLU A 457 -22.13 -28.46 -0.39
CA GLU A 457 -22.04 -29.67 0.43
C GLU A 457 -21.55 -29.38 1.85
N GLN A 458 -20.50 -28.56 2.01
CA GLN A 458 -20.00 -28.19 3.34
C GLN A 458 -21.04 -27.39 4.14
N LEU A 459 -21.79 -26.50 3.49
CA LEU A 459 -22.88 -25.78 4.16
C LEU A 459 -24.00 -26.72 4.59
N LYS A 460 -24.44 -27.65 3.72
CA LYS A 460 -25.45 -28.66 4.07
C LYS A 460 -25.02 -29.50 5.27
N LEU A 461 -23.79 -30.02 5.27
CA LEU A 461 -23.22 -30.78 6.40
C LEU A 461 -23.28 -30.00 7.73
N LEU A 462 -22.97 -28.70 7.70
CA LEU A 462 -23.06 -27.84 8.90
C LEU A 462 -24.50 -27.56 9.34
N LEU A 463 -25.46 -27.55 8.41
CA LEU A 463 -26.88 -27.34 8.72
C LEU A 463 -27.57 -28.64 9.20
N ASP A 464 -27.11 -29.80 8.73
CA ASP A 464 -27.59 -31.13 9.11
C ASP A 464 -27.08 -31.58 10.48
N ASP A 465 -25.78 -31.42 10.74
CA ASP A 465 -25.13 -31.91 11.96
C ASP A 465 -24.76 -30.76 12.91
N VAL A 466 -25.63 -30.57 13.92
CA VAL A 466 -25.42 -29.58 15.00
C VAL A 466 -24.14 -29.84 15.79
N SER A 467 -23.75 -31.10 15.98
CA SER A 467 -22.53 -31.46 16.71
C SER A 467 -21.28 -31.13 15.90
N TYR A 468 -21.28 -31.44 14.61
CA TYR A 468 -20.24 -31.03 13.67
C TYR A 468 -20.12 -29.51 13.59
N ARG A 469 -21.24 -28.81 13.43
CA ARG A 469 -21.30 -27.33 13.45
C ARG A 469 -20.67 -26.74 14.71
N ARG A 470 -21.02 -27.28 15.89
CA ARG A 470 -20.44 -26.85 17.18
C ARG A 470 -18.95 -27.14 17.27
N LYS A 471 -18.50 -28.28 16.77
CA LYS A 471 -17.07 -28.64 16.74
C LYS A 471 -16.30 -27.63 15.88
N ARG A 472 -16.73 -27.41 14.64
CA ARG A 472 -16.12 -26.44 13.72
C ARG A 472 -16.14 -25.02 14.28
N GLY A 473 -17.22 -24.61 14.94
CA GLY A 473 -17.32 -23.31 15.61
C GLY A 473 -16.35 -23.12 16.78
N ARG A 474 -16.08 -24.18 17.56
CA ARG A 474 -15.04 -24.15 18.62
C ARG A 474 -13.65 -24.02 18.01
N GLU A 475 -13.32 -24.84 17.03
CA GLU A 475 -12.03 -24.80 16.32
C GLU A 475 -11.79 -23.42 15.67
N ALA A 476 -12.84 -22.85 15.06
CA ALA A 476 -12.85 -21.48 14.53
C ALA A 476 -12.42 -20.47 15.58
N LYS A 477 -13.02 -20.53 16.76
CA LYS A 477 -12.73 -19.62 17.87
C LYS A 477 -11.34 -19.84 18.48
N GLU A 478 -10.96 -21.09 18.71
CA GLU A 478 -9.66 -21.46 19.28
C GLU A 478 -8.49 -21.00 18.39
N SER A 479 -8.67 -21.03 17.07
CA SER A 479 -7.67 -20.54 16.11
C SER A 479 -7.32 -19.05 16.25
N LEU A 480 -8.13 -18.26 16.97
CA LEU A 480 -7.82 -16.85 17.24
C LEU A 480 -6.82 -16.64 18.37
N ALA A 481 -6.44 -17.68 19.11
CA ALA A 481 -5.49 -17.56 20.23
C ALA A 481 -4.15 -16.93 19.80
N LYS A 482 -3.73 -17.14 18.54
CA LYS A 482 -2.50 -16.56 17.96
C LYS A 482 -2.62 -15.10 17.53
N PHE A 483 -3.80 -14.49 17.58
CA PHE A 483 -4.05 -13.11 17.17
C PHE A 483 -4.40 -12.21 18.37
N SER A 484 -3.54 -12.20 19.39
CA SER A 484 -3.75 -11.36 20.57
C SER A 484 -3.61 -9.88 20.24
N ASN A 485 -4.64 -9.07 20.52
CA ASN A 485 -4.56 -7.62 20.36
C ASN A 485 -3.41 -7.01 21.15
N ALA A 486 -3.12 -7.51 22.35
CA ALA A 486 -2.02 -7.01 23.17
C ALA A 486 -0.65 -7.24 22.51
N ASP A 487 -0.47 -8.41 21.88
CA ASP A 487 0.76 -8.73 21.14
C ASP A 487 0.89 -7.84 19.89
N ILE A 488 -0.19 -7.72 19.10
CA ILE A 488 -0.22 -6.89 17.90
C ILE A 488 0.10 -5.42 18.23
N VAL A 489 -0.52 -4.85 19.28
CA VAL A 489 -0.21 -3.49 19.75
C VAL A 489 1.25 -3.37 20.20
N SER A 490 1.81 -4.42 20.83
CA SER A 490 3.23 -4.43 21.18
C SER A 490 4.15 -4.45 19.95
N ARG A 491 3.78 -5.16 18.87
CA ARG A 491 4.54 -5.17 17.61
C ARG A 491 4.54 -3.77 16.97
N TRP A 492 3.39 -3.10 16.97
CA TRP A 492 3.29 -1.70 16.52
C TRP A 492 4.15 -0.74 17.35
N ASP A 493 4.12 -0.83 18.69
CA ASP A 493 4.95 0.01 19.56
C ASP A 493 6.46 -0.21 19.32
N LYS A 494 6.87 -1.48 19.13
CA LYS A 494 8.26 -1.81 18.76
C LYS A 494 8.65 -1.24 17.40
N LEU A 495 7.78 -1.34 16.39
CA LEU A 495 8.04 -0.79 15.07
C LEU A 495 8.17 0.73 15.09
N ILE A 496 7.28 1.42 15.81
CA ILE A 496 7.34 2.89 15.97
C ILE A 496 8.68 3.30 16.59
N LYS A 497 9.15 2.59 17.63
CA LYS A 497 10.45 2.83 18.25
C LYS A 497 11.61 2.57 17.30
N ALA A 498 11.61 1.42 16.62
CA ALA A 498 12.65 1.07 15.65
C ALA A 498 12.75 2.11 14.52
N VAL A 499 11.61 2.55 13.99
CA VAL A 499 11.57 3.61 12.97
C VAL A 499 12.16 4.92 13.49
N MET A 500 11.92 5.30 14.75
CA MET A 500 12.55 6.49 15.35
C MET A 500 14.07 6.33 15.49
N GLU A 501 14.54 5.15 15.87
CA GLU A 501 15.95 4.86 16.17
C GLU A 501 16.80 4.65 14.91
N GLY A 502 16.21 4.17 13.81
CA GLY A 502 16.84 4.06 12.49
C GLY A 502 16.86 2.64 11.91
N ASP A 503 17.33 2.52 10.67
CA ASP A 503 17.21 1.32 9.83
C ASP A 503 17.75 0.04 10.46
N ASP A 504 18.84 0.11 11.24
CA ASP A 504 19.43 -1.06 11.90
C ASP A 504 18.48 -1.68 12.93
N GLN A 505 17.73 -0.85 13.67
CA GLN A 505 16.73 -1.32 14.62
C GLN A 505 15.51 -1.92 13.92
N ILE A 506 15.15 -1.39 12.74
CA ILE A 506 14.08 -1.98 11.91
C ILE A 506 14.48 -3.38 11.45
N LYS A 507 15.73 -3.55 10.98
CA LYS A 507 16.27 -4.85 10.56
C LYS A 507 16.33 -5.85 11.72
N GLU A 508 16.78 -5.42 12.89
CA GLU A 508 16.82 -6.26 14.10
C GLU A 508 15.40 -6.70 14.50
N LEU A 509 14.43 -5.77 14.48
CA LEU A 509 13.03 -6.08 14.73
C LEU A 509 12.48 -7.08 13.72
N ILE A 510 12.72 -6.87 12.42
CA ILE A 510 12.34 -7.77 11.34
C ILE A 510 12.92 -9.17 11.61
N GLN A 511 14.22 -9.29 11.89
CA GLN A 511 14.85 -10.57 12.20
C GLN A 511 14.21 -11.25 13.41
N SER A 512 13.93 -10.50 14.48
CA SER A 512 13.30 -11.05 15.69
C SER A 512 11.88 -11.56 15.44
N LEU A 513 11.12 -10.92 14.54
CA LEU A 513 9.75 -11.31 14.19
C LEU A 513 9.69 -12.40 13.11
N HIS A 514 10.74 -12.51 12.28
CA HIS A 514 10.88 -13.54 11.25
C HIS A 514 11.39 -14.88 11.79
N GLN A 515 12.00 -14.93 12.99
CA GLN A 515 12.34 -16.19 13.67
C GLN A 515 11.11 -17.07 14.01
N GLU A 516 9.89 -16.58 13.82
CA GLU A 516 8.64 -17.37 13.97
C GLU A 516 8.11 -17.98 12.67
N ILE A 517 8.89 -17.99 11.57
CA ILE A 517 8.51 -18.73 10.34
C ILE A 517 9.18 -20.09 10.36
N SER A 518 8.43 -21.15 10.69
CA SER A 518 8.93 -22.50 10.43
C SER A 518 9.10 -22.68 8.91
N ASP A 519 10.18 -23.34 8.51
CA ASP A 519 10.45 -23.73 7.12
C ASP A 519 9.28 -24.50 6.48
N GLU A 520 8.36 -25.03 7.30
CA GLU A 520 7.12 -25.69 6.88
C GLU A 520 6.16 -24.78 6.11
N ILE A 521 6.04 -23.49 6.43
CA ILE A 521 5.13 -22.58 5.69
C ILE A 521 5.69 -22.26 4.30
N VAL A 522 7.01 -22.15 4.17
CA VAL A 522 7.68 -22.01 2.86
C VAL A 522 7.44 -23.26 2.01
N ALA A 523 7.49 -24.44 2.63
CA ALA A 523 7.23 -25.72 1.97
C ALA A 523 5.75 -25.93 1.60
N GLN A 524 4.81 -25.19 2.19
CA GLN A 524 3.37 -25.26 1.92
C GLN A 524 2.90 -24.33 0.80
N ILE A 525 3.76 -23.44 0.30
CA ILE A 525 3.49 -22.64 -0.90
C ILE A 525 3.29 -23.61 -2.06
N SER A 526 2.10 -23.57 -2.66
CA SER A 526 1.68 -24.55 -3.68
C SER A 526 2.60 -24.54 -4.91
N GLU A 527 2.66 -25.65 -5.64
CA GLU A 527 3.37 -25.72 -6.94
C GLU A 527 2.90 -24.63 -7.92
N ASP A 528 1.64 -24.21 -7.85
CA ASP A 528 1.11 -23.12 -8.68
C ASP A 528 1.61 -21.74 -8.23
N GLU A 529 1.87 -21.54 -6.94
CA GLU A 529 2.52 -20.33 -6.43
C GLU A 529 4.03 -20.33 -6.70
N GLN A 530 4.68 -21.51 -6.68
CA GLN A 530 6.06 -21.67 -7.16
C GLN A 530 6.15 -21.44 -8.67
N LYS A 531 5.16 -21.88 -9.46
CA LYS A 531 5.04 -21.52 -10.88
C LYS A 531 4.81 -20.03 -11.07
N HIS A 532 4.02 -19.37 -10.21
CA HIS A 532 3.90 -17.92 -10.24
C HIS A 532 5.22 -17.22 -9.84
N ALA A 533 6.02 -17.81 -8.95
CA ALA A 533 7.35 -17.33 -8.61
C ALA A 533 8.39 -17.57 -9.74
N LEU A 534 8.26 -18.66 -10.50
CA LEU A 534 9.07 -18.94 -11.70
C LEU A 534 8.66 -18.03 -12.87
N LEU A 535 7.36 -17.85 -13.10
CA LEU A 535 6.83 -16.80 -13.97
C LEU A 535 7.28 -15.42 -13.51
N TRP A 536 7.53 -15.25 -12.20
CA TRP A 536 8.08 -14.02 -11.64
C TRP A 536 9.57 -13.87 -11.87
N GLU A 537 10.40 -14.92 -11.80
CA GLU A 537 11.81 -14.86 -12.23
C GLU A 537 11.93 -14.58 -13.73
N GLU A 538 11.06 -15.20 -14.53
CA GLU A 538 10.94 -14.94 -15.96
C GLU A 538 10.49 -13.48 -16.21
N PHE A 539 9.47 -13.00 -15.48
CA PHE A 539 8.99 -11.61 -15.54
C PHE A 539 10.03 -10.59 -15.02
N HIS A 540 10.79 -10.95 -13.98
CA HIS A 540 11.86 -10.13 -13.42
C HIS A 540 13.04 -10.02 -14.40
N SER A 541 13.36 -11.10 -15.13
CA SER A 541 14.36 -11.09 -16.20
C SER A 541 13.91 -10.31 -17.45
N THR A 542 12.59 -10.11 -17.62
CA THR A 542 12.05 -9.24 -18.68
C THR A 542 11.91 -7.77 -18.28
N LEU A 543 11.85 -7.47 -16.98
CA LEU A 543 11.74 -6.11 -16.47
C LEU A 543 13.07 -5.52 -16.03
N PHE A 544 14.06 -6.34 -15.70
CA PHE A 544 15.35 -5.92 -15.18
C PHE A 544 16.49 -6.72 -15.81
N ASP A 545 17.58 -6.05 -16.17
CA ASP A 545 18.78 -6.68 -16.68
C ASP A 545 19.57 -7.39 -15.57
N GLU A 546 20.65 -8.07 -15.97
CA GLU A 546 21.55 -8.78 -15.07
C GLU A 546 22.25 -7.89 -14.02
N ASN A 547 22.12 -6.56 -14.14
CA ASN A 547 22.61 -5.57 -13.18
C ASN A 547 21.49 -4.98 -12.30
N GLY A 548 20.24 -5.40 -12.49
CA GLY A 548 19.08 -4.90 -11.76
C GLY A 548 18.53 -3.57 -12.28
N GLU A 549 18.89 -3.15 -13.51
CA GLU A 549 18.35 -1.96 -14.16
C GLU A 549 17.14 -2.29 -15.04
N TYR A 550 16.16 -1.39 -15.11
CA TYR A 550 14.90 -1.63 -15.80
C TYR A 550 15.08 -1.75 -17.32
N ILE A 551 14.59 -2.82 -17.93
CA ILE A 551 14.57 -3.03 -19.39
C ILE A 551 13.28 -2.40 -19.93
N ASP A 552 13.41 -1.44 -20.84
CA ASP A 552 12.29 -0.70 -21.49
C ASP A 552 11.42 -1.60 -22.37
#